data_AF-A0AAW4L9F1-F1
#
_entry.id   AF-A0AAW4L9F1-F1
#
_cell.length_a   1.000
_cell.length_b   1.000
_cell.length_c   1.000
_cell.angle_alpha   90.00
_cell.angle_beta   90.00
_cell.angle_gamma   90.00
#
_symmetry.space_group_name_H-M   'P 1'
#
loop_
_entity.id
_entity.type
_entity.pdbx_description
1 polymer ?
#
loop_
_entity_poly.entity_id
_entity_poly.type
_entity_poly.pdbx_seq_one_letter_code
_entity_poly.pdbx_strand_id
1 'polypeptide(L)' 'MATGVANRMKAHFGEAIDLEIHLIDSADAANYVLRGATTVFLDGTWVPLDIATSAGRMQEYIEQAIIDWTH' A
#
# COMPACT_ATOMS: atom_id res chain seq x y z
N MET A 1 11.72 3.78 2.78
CA MET A 1 11.00 2.74 3.56
C MET A 1 9.53 2.82 3.20
N ALA A 2 8.84 1.69 2.98
CA ALA A 2 7.48 1.72 2.45
C ALA A 2 6.46 2.36 3.40
N THR A 3 6.62 2.21 4.72
CA THR A 3 5.76 2.87 5.72
C THR A 3 5.72 4.40 5.55
N GLY A 4 6.86 5.02 5.24
CA GLY A 4 6.92 6.46 4.99
C GLY A 4 6.21 6.86 3.69
N VAL A 5 6.31 6.02 2.65
CA VAL A 5 5.58 6.21 1.39
C VAL A 5 4.08 6.06 1.62
N ALA A 6 3.65 5.03 2.35
CA ALA A 6 2.24 4.78 2.65
C ALA A 6 1.58 5.95 3.41
N ASN A 7 2.25 6.49 4.43
CA ASN A 7 1.77 7.69 5.14
C ASN A 7 1.64 8.90 4.20
N ARG A 8 2.59 9.09 3.28
CA ARG A 8 2.51 10.15 2.27
C ARG A 8 1.33 9.94 1.31
N MET A 9 1.05 8.70 0.90
CA MET A 9 -0.11 8.39 0.07
C MET A 9 -1.42 8.70 0.79
N LYS A 10 -1.57 8.30 2.06
CA LYS A 10 -2.78 8.64 2.86
C LYS A 10 -2.94 10.16 3.00
N ALA A 11 -1.86 10.91 3.17
CA ALA A 11 -1.91 12.37 3.20
C ALA A 11 -2.30 12.99 1.84
N HIS A 12 -1.93 12.36 0.72
CA HIS A 12 -2.21 12.87 -0.62
C HIS A 12 -3.65 12.56 -1.08
N PHE A 13 -4.10 11.32 -0.91
CA PHE A 13 -5.42 10.84 -1.36
C PHE A 13 -6.51 11.03 -0.30
N GLY A 14 -6.14 11.28 0.96
CA GLY A 14 -7.08 11.59 2.03
C GLY A 14 -8.09 10.47 2.28
N GLU A 15 -9.36 10.78 2.08
CA GLU A 15 -10.49 9.86 2.25
C GLU A 15 -10.69 8.90 1.06
N ALA A 16 -10.01 9.11 -0.07
CA ALA A 16 -10.13 8.24 -1.24
C ALA A 16 -9.46 6.88 -1.05
N ILE A 17 -8.58 6.73 -0.05
CA ILE A 17 -7.95 5.47 0.32
C ILE A 17 -7.98 5.29 1.83
N ASP A 18 -7.99 4.06 2.31
CA ASP A 18 -7.70 3.73 3.70
C ASP A 18 -6.32 3.10 3.86
N LEU A 19 -5.69 3.38 5.00
CA LEU A 19 -4.33 2.92 5.29
C LEU A 19 -4.31 2.16 6.61
N GLU A 20 -3.95 0.89 6.53
CA GLU A 20 -3.66 0.04 7.68
C GLU A 20 -2.18 -0.36 7.68
N ILE A 21 -1.54 -0.29 8.84
CA ILE A 21 -0.15 -0.70 9.02
C ILE A 21 -0.11 -1.76 10.12
N HIS A 22 0.15 -2.99 9.71
CA HIS A 22 0.25 -4.14 10.60
C HIS A 22 1.70 -4.46 10.90
N LEU A 23 2.02 -4.71 12.17
CA LEU A 23 3.32 -5.27 12.56
C LEU A 23 3.32 -6.78 12.32
N ILE A 24 4.50 -7.36 12.08
CA ILE A 24 4.66 -8.79 11.76
C ILE A 24 4.10 -9.75 12.83
N ASP A 25 4.01 -9.28 14.07
CA ASP A 25 3.53 -10.01 15.23
C ASP A 25 2.06 -9.74 15.56
N SER A 26 1.33 -8.94 14.76
CA SER A 26 -0.10 -8.74 14.96
C SER A 26 -0.90 -9.94 14.45
N ALA A 27 -2.03 -10.23 15.10
CA ALA A 27 -2.94 -11.28 14.65
C ALA A 27 -3.50 -11.00 13.23
N ASP A 28 -3.63 -9.73 12.87
CA ASP A 28 -4.11 -9.28 11.56
C ASP A 28 -3.10 -9.57 10.44
N ALA A 29 -1.79 -9.57 10.75
CA ALA A 29 -0.74 -9.94 9.81
C ALA A 29 -0.73 -11.45 9.47
N ALA A 30 -1.37 -12.30 10.29
CA ALA A 30 -1.37 -13.75 10.12
C ALA A 30 -2.04 -14.20 8.80
N ASN A 31 -2.91 -13.37 8.23
CA ASN A 31 -3.61 -13.66 6.98
C ASN A 31 -2.79 -13.30 5.73
N TYR A 32 -1.59 -12.70 5.87
CA TYR A 32 -0.79 -12.23 4.75
C TYR A 32 0.52 -13.02 4.58
N VAL A 33 0.87 -13.36 3.34
CA VAL A 33 2.15 -14.00 3.03
C VAL A 33 3.26 -12.94 3.06
N LEU A 34 3.99 -12.88 4.17
CA LEU A 34 5.09 -11.94 4.36
C LEU A 34 6.31 -12.39 3.54
N ARG A 35 6.66 -11.64 2.50
CA ARG A 35 7.80 -11.96 1.60
C ARG A 35 9.08 -11.20 1.92
N GLY A 36 9.11 -10.49 3.04
CA GLY A 36 10.26 -9.72 3.52
C GLY A 36 9.89 -8.78 4.66
N ALA A 37 10.81 -7.90 5.05
CA ALA A 37 10.61 -6.95 6.15
C ALA A 37 9.52 -5.89 5.86
N THR A 38 9.05 -5.79 4.61
CA THR A 38 8.01 -4.84 4.23
C THR A 38 7.20 -5.41 3.08
N THR A 39 5.92 -5.71 3.34
CA THR A 39 4.96 -6.18 2.33
C THR A 39 3.83 -5.16 2.28
N VAL A 40 3.45 -4.74 1.07
CA VAL A 40 2.37 -3.77 0.85
C VAL A 40 1.35 -4.41 -0.08
N PHE A 41 0.08 -4.21 0.25
CA PHE A 41 -1.06 -4.62 -0.56
C PHE A 41 -1.91 -3.40 -0.88
N LEU A 42 -2.51 -3.40 -2.07
CA LEU A 42 -3.59 -2.48 -2.47
C LEU A 42 -4.80 -3.36 -2.79
N ASP A 43 -5.87 -3.26 -1.99
CA ASP A 43 -7.09 -4.08 -2.09
C ASP A 43 -6.82 -5.59 -2.24
N GLY A 44 -5.93 -6.11 -1.39
CA GLY A 44 -5.54 -7.53 -1.39
C GLY A 44 -4.57 -7.93 -2.51
N THR A 45 -4.28 -7.04 -3.45
CA THR A 45 -3.28 -7.26 -4.51
C THR A 45 -1.90 -6.85 -4.01
N TRP A 46 -0.92 -7.75 -4.18
CA TRP A 46 0.45 -7.50 -3.75
C TRP A 46 1.11 -6.41 -4.61
N VAL A 47 1.71 -5.42 -3.95
CA VAL A 47 2.46 -4.34 -4.61
C VAL A 47 3.96 -4.65 -4.59
N PRO A 48 4.64 -4.63 -5.76
CA PRO A 48 6.08 -4.79 -5.84
C PRO A 48 6.87 -3.82 -4.95
N LEU A 49 7.95 -4.30 -4.35
CA LEU A 49 8.73 -3.54 -3.38
C LEU A 49 9.31 -2.23 -3.96
N ASP A 50 9.72 -2.22 -5.23
CA ASP A 50 10.27 -1.05 -5.90
C ASP A 50 9.22 0.05 -6.14
N ILE A 51 7.96 -0.34 -6.26
CA ILE A 51 6.81 0.57 -6.31
C ILE A 51 6.50 1.05 -4.88
N ALA A 52 6.33 0.12 -3.94
CA ALA A 52 5.94 0.40 -2.55
C ALA A 52 6.94 1.31 -1.80
N THR A 53 8.21 1.34 -2.23
CA THR A 53 9.25 2.19 -1.62
C THR A 53 9.51 3.49 -2.38
N SER A 54 8.82 3.74 -3.50
CA SER A 54 8.93 4.95 -4.31
C SER A 54 7.62 5.76 -4.27
N ALA A 55 7.68 6.99 -3.74
CA ALA A 55 6.50 7.82 -3.60
C ALA A 55 5.82 8.15 -4.94
N GLY A 56 6.59 8.43 -5.99
CA GLY A 56 6.04 8.73 -7.32
C GLY A 56 5.36 7.52 -7.95
N ARG A 57 6.03 6.36 -7.93
CA ARG A 57 5.48 5.13 -8.52
C ARG A 57 4.25 4.63 -7.77
N MET A 58 4.26 4.72 -6.43
CA MET A 58 3.09 4.33 -5.64
C MET A 58 1.89 5.25 -5.92
N GLN A 59 2.13 6.54 -6.10
CA GLN A 59 1.06 7.48 -6.45
C GLN A 59 0.45 7.13 -7.81
N GLU A 60 1.26 6.97 -8.85
CA GLU A 60 0.81 6.56 -10.19
C GLU A 60 0.03 5.24 -10.15
N TYR A 61 0.50 4.28 -9.35
CA TYR A 61 -0.14 2.97 -9.19
C TYR A 61 -1.54 3.06 -8.55
N ILE A 62 -1.70 3.90 -7.52
CA ILE A 62 -3.00 4.14 -6.87
C ILE A 62 -3.94 4.92 -7.80
N GLU A 63 -3.44 5.94 -8.51
CA GLU A 63 -4.23 6.71 -9.47
C GLU A 63 -4.83 5.81 -10.56
N GLN A 64 -4.03 4.88 -11.09
CA GLN A 64 -4.52 3.89 -12.06
C GLN A 64 -5.61 3.00 -11.47
N ALA A 65 -5.42 2.50 -10.24
CA ALA A 65 -6.43 1.67 -9.58
C ALA A 65 -7.76 2.40 -9.38
N ILE A 66 -7.73 3.68 -8.98
CA ILE A 66 -8.93 4.50 -8.79
C ILE A 66 -9.67 4.74 -10.12
N ILE A 67 -8.92 4.99 -11.20
CA ILE A 67 -9.50 5.19 -12.54
C ILE A 67 -10.18 3.90 -13.03
N ASP A 68 -9.55 2.75 -12.82
CA ASP A 68 -10.10 1.45 -13.21
C ASP A 68 -11.40 1.12 -12.45
N TRP A 69 -11.60 1.62 -11.23
CA TRP A 69 -12.84 1.42 -10.45
C TRP A 69 -14.00 2.33 -10.84
N THR A 70 -13.74 3.40 -11.59
CA THR A 70 -14.77 4.36 -12.03
C THR A 70 -15.38 4.02 -13.39
N HIS A 71 -15.01 2.87 -13.98
CA HIS A 71 -15.60 2.29 -15.20
C HIS A 71 -16.29 0.96 -14.90
#